data_AF-A0AAC9QSV5-F1
#
_entry.id   AF-A0AAC9QSV5-F1
#
_cell.length_a   1.000
_cell.length_b   1.000
_cell.length_c   1.000
_cell.angle_alpha   90.00
_cell.angle_beta   90.00
_cell.angle_gamma   90.00
#
_symmetry.space_group_name_H-M   'P 1'
#
loop_
_entity.id
_entity.type
_entity.pdbx_description
1 polymer ?
#
loop_
_entity_poly.entity_id
_entity_poly.type
_entity_poly.pdbx_seq_one_letter_code
_entity_poly.pdbx_strand_id
1 'polypeptide(L)'
;MRIKIRKRAQITIPGEIMQALLLKEGDELELTIKNRVICLTLVSETETKQRQKVSASKRESRVKSGMMPVPLVFLCFGGFSVYCHGVTMGVASKKAKELLALLLLQNGKPLSKKVIAELLWPNKMPQKSMACFYKTNQYLKNIPGFNEVLPLINSGGALSLDMSRIYSDINEFSQLLRQAPTIENRRRMLLLYQGRLFQNETFEWLSSQEAYFDMEYLEAAEWLIREYKSHNLIQEAQKYISLIFEE
;
A
#
# COMPACT_ATOMS: atom_id res chain seq x y z
N MET A 1 -17.32 -8.84 8.95
CA MET A 1 -17.90 -9.88 8.07
C MET A 1 -17.11 -11.17 8.29
N ARG A 2 -17.72 -12.22 8.85
CA ARG A 2 -17.02 -13.50 9.11
C ARG A 2 -16.95 -14.28 7.81
N ILE A 3 -15.80 -14.30 7.14
CA ILE A 3 -15.54 -15.29 6.09
C ILE A 3 -15.28 -16.62 6.82
N LYS A 4 -16.32 -17.43 6.99
CA LYS A 4 -16.19 -18.83 7.44
C LYS A 4 -15.65 -19.64 6.26
N ILE A 5 -14.33 -19.82 6.21
CA ILE A 5 -13.71 -20.78 5.30
C ILE A 5 -14.06 -22.18 5.82
N ARG A 6 -15.08 -22.83 5.23
CA ARG A 6 -15.35 -24.25 5.45
C ARG A 6 -14.36 -25.08 4.63
N LYS A 7 -14.06 -26.29 5.10
CA LYS A 7 -12.93 -27.20 4.79
C LYS A 7 -12.52 -27.45 3.32
N ARG A 8 -13.11 -26.80 2.30
CA ARG A 8 -12.67 -26.80 0.89
C ARG A 8 -13.15 -25.53 0.17
N ALA A 9 -12.78 -24.34 0.66
CA ALA A 9 -13.03 -23.12 -0.11
C ALA A 9 -12.04 -23.04 -1.26
N GLN A 10 -12.53 -23.03 -2.49
CA GLN A 10 -11.72 -22.78 -3.67
C GLN A 10 -11.68 -21.26 -3.90
N ILE A 11 -10.48 -20.71 -4.03
CA ILE A 11 -10.26 -19.32 -4.46
C ILE A 11 -9.73 -19.40 -5.88
N THR A 12 -10.48 -18.88 -6.83
CA THR A 12 -10.02 -18.78 -8.22
C THR A 12 -9.15 -17.54 -8.34
N ILE A 13 -7.88 -17.74 -8.68
CA ILE A 13 -6.95 -16.65 -8.98
C ILE A 13 -7.18 -16.24 -10.45
N PRO A 14 -7.51 -14.97 -10.75
CA PRO A 14 -7.62 -14.49 -12.13
C PRO A 14 -6.35 -14.76 -12.94
N GLY A 15 -6.51 -15.04 -14.23
CA GLY A 15 -5.39 -15.42 -15.11
C GLY A 15 -4.31 -14.35 -15.21
N GLU A 16 -4.67 -13.08 -15.09
CA GLU A 16 -3.74 -11.95 -15.08
C GLU A 16 -2.87 -11.95 -13.81
N ILE A 17 -3.43 -12.35 -12.67
CA ILE A 17 -2.71 -12.48 -11.41
C ILE A 17 -1.82 -13.72 -11.44
N MET A 18 -2.31 -14.83 -11.99
CA MET A 18 -1.49 -16.04 -12.23
C MET A 18 -0.25 -15.69 -13.06
N GLN A 19 -0.42 -14.93 -14.15
CA GLN A 19 0.71 -14.48 -14.99
C GLN A 19 1.65 -13.52 -14.26
N ALA A 20 1.10 -12.52 -13.56
CA ALA A 20 1.92 -11.52 -12.85
C ALA A 20 2.76 -12.13 -11.72
N LEU A 21 2.24 -13.16 -11.07
CA LEU A 21 2.92 -13.90 -10.00
C LEU A 21 3.72 -15.12 -10.51
N LEU A 22 3.76 -15.34 -11.83
CA LEU A 22 4.40 -16.49 -12.48
C LEU A 22 3.90 -17.86 -11.97
N LEU A 23 2.65 -17.91 -11.49
CA LEU A 23 2.02 -19.10 -10.94
C LEU A 23 1.57 -20.04 -12.06
N LYS A 24 1.70 -21.34 -11.82
CA LYS A 24 1.24 -22.42 -12.69
C LYS A 24 0.28 -23.32 -11.94
N GLU A 25 -0.53 -24.05 -12.70
CA GLU A 25 -1.35 -25.11 -12.14
C GLU A 25 -0.44 -26.17 -11.50
N GLY A 26 -0.71 -26.50 -10.23
CA GLY A 26 0.13 -27.38 -9.43
C GLY A 26 1.11 -26.68 -8.48
N ASP A 27 1.29 -25.36 -8.57
CA ASP A 27 2.10 -24.62 -7.60
C ASP A 27 1.43 -24.63 -6.21
N GLU A 28 2.21 -24.94 -5.17
CA GLU A 28 1.76 -24.84 -3.78
C GLU A 28 2.01 -23.43 -3.23
N LEU A 29 0.99 -22.83 -2.62
CA LEU A 29 1.04 -21.51 -2.01
C LEU A 29 0.78 -21.60 -0.51
N GLU A 30 1.65 -21.00 0.28
CA GLU A 30 1.41 -20.74 1.70
C GLU A 30 0.54 -19.49 1.84
N LEU A 31 -0.60 -19.65 2.52
CA LEU A 31 -1.53 -18.55 2.82
C LEU A 31 -1.26 -18.06 4.24
N THR A 32 -0.81 -16.83 4.39
CA THR A 32 -0.64 -16.17 5.68
C THR A 32 -1.61 -14.99 5.79
N ILE A 33 -2.24 -14.80 6.95
CA ILE A 33 -2.98 -13.58 7.24
C ILE A 33 -2.08 -12.69 8.12
N LYS A 34 -1.66 -11.54 7.59
CA LYS A 34 -0.90 -10.53 8.35
C LYS A 34 -1.64 -9.21 8.27
N ASN A 35 -1.96 -8.61 9.42
CA ASN A 35 -2.72 -7.36 9.51
C ASN A 35 -4.01 -7.37 8.67
N ARG A 36 -4.77 -8.47 8.73
CA ARG A 36 -5.99 -8.72 7.93
C ARG A 36 -5.79 -8.74 6.39
N VAL A 37 -4.55 -8.76 5.92
CA VAL A 37 -4.18 -8.99 4.51
C VAL A 37 -3.86 -10.47 4.30
N ILE A 38 -4.38 -11.05 3.21
CA ILE A 38 -3.99 -12.40 2.78
C ILE A 38 -2.72 -12.28 1.95
N CYS A 39 -1.62 -12.80 2.49
CA CYS A 39 -0.35 -12.96 1.79
C CYS A 39 -0.30 -14.37 1.20
N LEU A 40 0.09 -14.48 -0.06
CA LEU A 40 0.37 -15.74 -0.74
C LEU A 40 1.87 -15.82 -0.99
N THR A 41 2.51 -16.90 -0.54
CA THR A 41 3.94 -17.14 -0.75
C THR A 41 4.12 -18.46 -1.47
N LEU A 42 4.97 -18.53 -2.49
CA LEU A 42 5.29 -19.80 -3.15
C LEU A 42 6.02 -20.72 -2.17
N VAL A 43 5.54 -21.95 -2.00
CA VAL A 43 6.26 -22.97 -1.25
C VAL A 43 7.39 -23.46 -2.15
N SER A 44 8.57 -22.84 -2.05
CA SER A 44 9.74 -23.36 -2.74
C SER A 44 10.20 -24.63 -2.05
N GLU A 45 10.17 -25.76 -2.76
CA GLU A 45 10.88 -26.97 -2.37
C GLU A 45 12.39 -26.68 -2.34
N THR A 46 12.89 -26.19 -1.21
CA THR A 46 14.32 -26.11 -0.96
C THR A 46 14.66 -26.62 0.43
N GLU A 47 14.44 -27.91 0.64
CA GLU A 47 15.41 -28.78 1.31
C GLU A 47 15.39 -30.18 0.67
N THR A 48 15.91 -30.33 -0.55
CA THR A 48 16.84 -31.43 -0.92
C THR A 48 17.43 -31.23 -2.32
N LYS A 49 18.72 -31.54 -2.43
CA LYS A 49 19.63 -31.30 -3.57
C LYS A 49 19.24 -32.11 -4.82
N GLN A 50 19.37 -31.54 -6.03
CA GLN A 50 20.39 -31.91 -7.06
C GLN A 50 20.15 -31.24 -8.43
N ARG A 51 21.23 -31.25 -9.22
CA ARG A 51 21.52 -30.50 -10.46
C ARG A 51 20.72 -30.95 -11.69
N GLN A 52 20.44 -30.01 -12.61
CA GLN A 52 20.67 -30.01 -14.09
C GLN A 52 19.56 -29.22 -14.82
N LYS A 53 19.86 -28.05 -15.41
CA LYS A 53 20.28 -27.76 -16.80
C LYS A 53 19.12 -27.60 -17.82
N VAL A 54 19.02 -26.36 -18.36
CA VAL A 54 18.68 -25.97 -19.77
C VAL A 54 17.19 -26.20 -20.15
N SER A 55 16.46 -25.36 -20.89
CA SER A 55 16.73 -24.42 -21.99
C SER A 55 15.60 -23.40 -22.13
N ALA A 56 15.93 -22.25 -22.71
CA ALA A 56 15.01 -21.21 -23.16
C ALA A 56 14.04 -21.69 -24.26
N SER A 57 12.84 -21.12 -24.28
CA SER A 57 12.18 -20.81 -25.56
C SER A 57 11.21 -19.63 -25.41
N LYS A 58 11.30 -18.75 -26.40
CA LYS A 58 10.70 -17.43 -26.56
C LYS A 58 9.43 -17.58 -27.39
N ARG A 59 8.34 -16.92 -27.02
CA ARG A 59 7.34 -16.41 -27.98
C ARG A 59 6.37 -15.43 -27.32
N GLU A 60 6.50 -14.18 -27.75
CA GLU A 60 5.60 -13.08 -27.48
C GLU A 60 4.30 -13.28 -28.27
N SER A 61 3.15 -13.02 -27.64
CA SER A 61 1.96 -12.59 -28.36
C SER A 61 1.20 -11.59 -27.50
N ARG A 62 1.15 -10.36 -28.01
CA ARG A 62 0.42 -9.20 -27.47
C ARG A 62 -1.08 -9.47 -27.48
N VAL A 63 -1.73 -9.30 -26.33
CA VAL A 63 -3.16 -9.02 -26.23
C VAL A 63 -3.33 -7.73 -25.43
N LYS A 64 -4.11 -6.79 -25.99
CA LYS A 64 -4.37 -5.47 -25.42
C LYS A 64 -5.56 -5.49 -24.47
N SER A 65 -5.42 -4.71 -23.39
CA SER A 65 -6.47 -4.09 -22.58
C SER A 65 -7.30 -5.01 -21.66
N GLY A 66 -6.65 -5.50 -20.62
CA GLY A 66 -7.28 -5.83 -19.33
C GLY A 66 -6.58 -4.99 -18.26
N MET A 67 -7.32 -4.45 -17.29
CA MET A 67 -6.80 -3.61 -16.21
C MET A 67 -5.60 -4.32 -15.55
N MET A 68 -4.37 -3.84 -15.81
CA MET A 68 -3.18 -4.51 -15.27
C MET A 68 -3.26 -4.48 -13.74
N PRO A 69 -2.97 -5.59 -13.05
CA PRO A 69 -2.82 -5.55 -11.60
C PRO A 69 -1.83 -4.45 -11.26
N VAL A 70 -2.24 -3.52 -10.39
CA VAL A 70 -1.42 -2.36 -10.04
C VAL A 70 -0.11 -2.88 -9.46
N PRO A 71 1.03 -2.68 -10.17
CA PRO A 71 2.22 -3.46 -9.91
C PRO A 71 2.90 -3.05 -8.61
N LEU A 72 2.57 -1.88 -8.06
CA LEU A 72 3.14 -1.36 -6.82
C LEU A 72 2.03 -0.97 -5.83
N VAL A 73 2.05 -1.59 -4.65
CA VAL A 73 1.04 -1.42 -3.60
C VAL A 73 1.71 -0.90 -2.34
N PHE A 74 1.14 0.16 -1.77
CA PHE A 74 1.56 0.75 -0.51
C PHE A 74 0.47 0.56 0.54
N LEU A 75 0.82 -0.07 1.65
CA LEU A 75 -0.01 -0.15 2.84
C LEU A 75 0.63 0.71 3.92
N CYS A 76 -0.14 1.68 4.41
CA CYS A 76 0.34 2.78 5.24
C CYS A 76 -0.39 2.84 6.59
N PHE A 77 -1.59 2.25 6.72
CA PHE A 77 -2.27 2.15 8.01
C PHE A 77 -1.87 0.86 8.75
N GLY A 78 -1.49 0.97 10.01
CA GLY A 78 -1.02 -0.17 10.80
C GLY A 78 0.43 -0.59 10.51
N GLY A 79 1.18 0.26 9.83
CA GLY A 79 2.59 0.06 9.46
C GLY A 79 2.89 0.59 8.07
N PHE A 80 4.16 0.55 7.66
CA PHE A 80 4.56 0.95 6.30
C PHE A 80 5.16 -0.21 5.51
N SER A 81 4.37 -0.73 4.56
CA SER A 81 4.74 -1.86 3.70
C SER A 81 4.60 -1.51 2.23
N VAL A 82 5.56 -1.97 1.43
CA VAL A 82 5.57 -1.82 -0.02
C VAL A 82 5.58 -3.20 -0.65
N TYR A 83 4.75 -3.41 -1.66
CA TYR A 83 4.70 -4.67 -2.42
C TYR A 83 4.85 -4.37 -3.90
N CYS A 84 5.67 -5.15 -4.60
CA CYS A 84 5.73 -5.12 -6.05
C CYS A 84 5.35 -6.49 -6.60
N HIS A 85 4.35 -6.52 -7.48
CA HIS A 85 3.75 -7.76 -7.98
C HIS A 85 3.44 -8.73 -6.84
N GLY A 86 2.82 -8.24 -5.76
CA GLY A 86 2.45 -9.03 -4.58
C GLY A 86 3.61 -9.44 -3.65
N VAL A 87 4.87 -9.26 -4.06
CA VAL A 87 6.05 -9.59 -3.25
C VAL A 87 6.46 -8.39 -2.41
N THR A 88 6.73 -8.61 -1.11
CA THR A 88 7.20 -7.54 -0.23
C THR A 88 8.52 -6.96 -0.72
N MET A 89 8.55 -5.65 -0.90
CA MET A 89 9.73 -4.90 -1.29
C MET A 89 10.35 -4.24 -0.04
N GLY A 90 11.58 -4.64 0.29
CA GLY A 90 12.31 -4.05 1.40
C GLY A 90 12.91 -2.68 1.05
N VAL A 91 12.47 -1.62 1.75
CA VAL A 91 13.11 -0.30 1.69
C VAL A 91 13.95 -0.12 2.95
N ALA A 92 15.23 -0.49 2.90
CA ALA A 92 16.11 -0.51 4.08
C ALA A 92 16.46 0.90 4.58
N SER A 93 16.55 1.89 3.69
CA SER A 93 16.86 3.26 4.08
C SER A 93 15.65 3.94 4.70
N LYS A 94 15.77 4.34 5.99
CA LYS A 94 14.74 5.12 6.70
C LYS A 94 14.36 6.41 5.97
N LYS A 95 15.34 7.14 5.42
CA LYS A 95 15.07 8.38 4.66
C LYS A 95 14.43 8.11 3.30
N ALA A 96 14.66 6.95 2.71
CA ALA A 96 13.97 6.56 1.48
C ALA A 96 12.50 6.21 1.74
N LYS A 97 12.22 5.49 2.85
CA LYS A 97 10.86 5.28 3.35
C LYS A 97 10.16 6.60 3.63
N GLU A 98 10.81 7.50 4.37
CA GLU A 98 10.27 8.82 4.68
C GLU A 98 9.95 9.64 3.42
N LEU A 99 10.83 9.59 2.41
CA LEU A 99 10.58 10.23 1.10
C LEU A 99 9.32 9.66 0.42
N LEU A 100 9.16 8.34 0.40
CA LEU A 100 7.97 7.71 -0.18
C LEU A 100 6.71 8.08 0.59
N ALA A 101 6.76 8.01 1.93
CA ALA A 101 5.66 8.38 2.81
C ALA A 101 5.20 9.82 2.55
N LEU A 102 6.15 10.77 2.47
CA LEU A 102 5.88 12.16 2.15
C LEU A 102 5.20 12.32 0.79
N LEU A 103 5.71 11.65 -0.26
CA LEU A 103 5.15 11.73 -1.60
C LEU A 103 3.76 11.09 -1.73
N LEU A 104 3.52 9.99 -1.01
CA LEU A 104 2.20 9.32 -0.98
C LEU A 104 1.13 10.26 -0.44
N LEU A 105 1.44 11.01 0.62
CA LEU A 105 0.54 12.03 1.18
C LEU A 105 0.23 13.17 0.21
N GLN A 106 1.10 13.44 -0.77
CA GLN A 106 0.83 14.45 -1.81
C GLN A 106 -0.15 13.97 -2.88
N ASN A 107 -0.47 12.67 -2.94
CA ASN A 107 -1.42 12.09 -3.87
C ASN A 107 -1.21 12.55 -5.33
N GLY A 108 0.04 12.41 -5.81
CA GLY A 108 0.45 12.79 -7.16
C GLY A 108 0.73 14.29 -7.38
N LYS A 109 0.44 15.16 -6.41
CA LYS A 109 0.82 16.58 -6.49
C LYS A 109 2.35 16.72 -6.45
N PRO A 110 2.97 17.46 -7.38
CA PRO A 110 4.40 17.72 -7.37
C PRO A 110 4.83 18.50 -6.13
N LEU A 111 5.87 18.00 -5.45
CA LEU A 111 6.50 18.68 -4.33
C LEU A 111 7.93 19.09 -4.70
N SER A 112 8.30 20.34 -4.38
CA SER A 112 9.63 20.88 -4.69
C SER A 112 10.73 20.04 -4.06
N LYS A 113 11.78 19.72 -4.84
CA LYS A 113 12.94 18.97 -4.34
C LYS A 113 13.64 19.68 -3.18
N LYS A 114 13.63 21.02 -3.18
CA LYS A 114 14.19 21.84 -2.09
C LYS A 114 13.38 21.65 -0.80
N VAL A 115 12.05 21.74 -0.90
CA VAL A 115 11.13 21.54 0.23
C VAL A 115 11.27 20.11 0.78
N ILE A 116 11.32 19.11 -0.10
CA ILE A 116 11.57 17.72 0.31
C ILE A 116 12.90 17.61 1.06
N ALA A 117 13.97 18.19 0.53
CA ALA A 117 15.29 18.12 1.14
C ALA A 117 15.34 18.80 2.52
N GLU A 118 14.70 19.95 2.67
CA GLU A 118 14.61 20.67 3.94
C GLU A 118 13.80 19.89 4.96
N LEU A 119 12.66 19.31 4.57
CA LEU A 119 11.80 18.55 5.48
C LEU A 119 12.45 17.25 5.94
N LEU A 120 13.15 16.53 5.05
CA LEU A 120 13.81 15.27 5.40
C LEU A 120 15.14 15.48 6.13
N TRP A 121 15.81 16.62 5.98
CA TRP A 121 17.07 16.92 6.65
C TRP A 121 17.08 18.35 7.22
N PRO A 122 16.23 18.64 8.22
CA PRO A 122 16.06 20.00 8.74
C PRO A 122 17.34 20.55 9.39
N ASN A 123 18.17 19.66 9.93
CA ASN A 123 19.40 20.02 10.64
C ASN A 123 20.64 20.15 9.72
N LYS A 124 20.47 20.18 8.40
CA LYS A 124 21.57 20.29 7.43
C LYS A 124 21.46 21.59 6.62
N MET A 125 22.62 22.13 6.25
CA MET A 125 22.70 23.26 5.31
C MET A 125 22.05 22.90 3.97
N PRO A 126 21.38 23.83 3.27
CA PRO A 126 20.59 23.54 2.06
C PRO A 126 21.32 22.71 1.00
N GLN A 127 22.58 23.03 0.71
CA GLN A 127 23.39 22.28 -0.26
C GLN A 127 23.61 20.81 0.16
N LYS A 128 23.85 20.56 1.45
CA LYS A 128 24.04 19.21 2.00
C LYS A 128 22.71 18.44 2.02
N SER A 129 21.60 19.09 2.35
CA SER A 129 20.26 18.50 2.29
C SER A 129 19.91 18.06 0.88
N MET A 130 20.17 18.92 -0.12
CA MET A 130 19.95 18.58 -1.53
C MET A 130 20.81 17.40 -2.00
N ALA A 131 22.09 17.35 -1.61
CA ALA A 131 22.94 16.20 -1.92
C ALA A 131 22.41 14.88 -1.30
N CYS A 132 21.90 14.94 -0.06
CA CYS A 132 21.28 13.79 0.59
C CYS A 132 19.97 13.37 -0.11
N PHE A 133 19.16 14.33 -0.54
CA PHE A 133 17.97 14.10 -1.34
C PHE A 133 18.30 13.35 -2.63
N TYR A 134 19.27 13.82 -3.42
CA TYR A 134 19.62 13.16 -4.68
C TYR A 134 20.14 11.73 -4.48
N LYS A 135 20.95 11.48 -3.45
CA LYS A 135 21.38 10.12 -3.08
C LYS A 135 20.20 9.22 -2.70
N THR A 136 19.26 9.74 -1.92
CA THR A 136 18.07 9.00 -1.47
C THR A 136 17.12 8.70 -2.63
N ASN A 137 16.90 9.68 -3.50
CA ASN A 137 16.10 9.51 -4.72
C ASN A 137 16.74 8.49 -5.67
N GLN A 138 18.07 8.51 -5.83
CA GLN A 138 18.78 7.50 -6.63
C GLN A 138 18.69 6.11 -6.00
N TYR A 139 18.79 6.01 -4.67
CA TYR A 139 18.59 4.75 -3.96
C TYR A 139 17.20 4.16 -4.27
N LEU A 140 16.12 4.95 -4.15
CA LEU A 140 14.76 4.51 -4.49
C LEU A 140 14.65 4.00 -5.92
N LYS A 141 15.20 4.73 -6.89
CA LYS A 141 15.20 4.34 -8.30
C LYS A 141 15.96 3.04 -8.59
N ASN A 142 16.86 2.62 -7.70
CA ASN A 142 17.66 1.41 -7.86
C ASN A 142 17.08 0.21 -7.09
N ILE A 143 16.00 0.37 -6.33
CA ILE A 143 15.34 -0.75 -5.64
C ILE A 143 14.70 -1.65 -6.72
N PRO A 144 14.99 -2.97 -6.72
CA PRO A 144 14.33 -3.92 -7.62
C PRO A 144 12.80 -3.84 -7.51
N GLY A 145 12.10 -3.90 -8.64
CA GLY A 145 10.66 -3.69 -8.76
C GLY A 145 10.26 -2.20 -8.83
N PHE A 146 10.88 -1.33 -8.03
CA PHE A 146 10.64 0.12 -8.13
C PHE A 146 11.22 0.71 -9.43
N ASN A 147 12.39 0.20 -9.84
CA ASN A 147 13.06 0.51 -11.10
C ASN A 147 12.31 -0.03 -12.34
N GLU A 148 11.44 -1.02 -12.18
CA GLU A 148 10.64 -1.60 -13.25
C GLU A 148 9.34 -0.81 -13.44
N VAL A 149 8.67 -0.47 -12.33
CA VAL A 149 7.40 0.28 -12.35
C VAL A 149 7.62 1.77 -12.66
N LEU A 150 8.79 2.31 -12.26
CA LEU A 150 9.19 3.71 -12.42
C LEU A 150 8.11 4.71 -11.99
N PRO A 151 7.61 4.65 -10.74
CA PRO A 151 6.49 5.48 -10.31
C PRO A 151 6.87 6.95 -10.03
N LEU A 152 8.15 7.34 -10.09
CA LEU A 152 8.60 8.69 -9.77
C LEU A 152 8.62 9.60 -11.01
N ILE A 153 7.86 10.70 -10.94
CA ILE A 153 7.84 11.73 -11.97
C ILE A 153 8.71 12.90 -11.54
N ASN A 154 9.65 13.31 -12.40
CA ASN A 154 10.43 14.53 -12.23
C ASN A 154 9.87 15.63 -13.14
N SER A 155 9.46 16.75 -12.56
CA SER A 155 8.94 17.90 -13.33
C SER A 155 9.47 19.21 -12.76
N GLY A 156 10.21 20.00 -13.55
CA GLY A 156 10.56 21.39 -13.20
C GLY A 156 11.24 21.62 -11.85
N GLY A 157 12.04 20.67 -11.36
CA GLY A 157 12.66 20.76 -10.02
C GLY A 157 11.78 20.27 -8.86
N ALA A 158 10.63 19.69 -9.15
CA ALA A 158 9.76 18.97 -8.24
C ALA A 158 9.80 17.45 -8.49
N LEU A 159 9.24 16.70 -7.54
CA LEU A 159 9.09 15.24 -7.56
C LEU A 159 7.65 14.88 -7.17
N SER A 160 7.04 13.91 -7.86
CA SER A 160 5.74 13.32 -7.51
C SER A 160 5.71 11.82 -7.79
N LEU A 161 4.64 11.17 -7.36
CA LEU A 161 4.29 9.80 -7.74
C LEU A 161 3.27 9.79 -8.89
N ASP A 162 3.47 8.89 -9.84
CA ASP A 162 2.48 8.54 -10.84
C ASP A 162 1.40 7.65 -10.21
N MET A 163 0.29 8.27 -9.80
CA MET A 163 -0.81 7.56 -9.14
C MET A 163 -1.52 6.55 -10.05
N SER A 164 -1.29 6.57 -11.37
CA SER A 164 -1.83 5.55 -12.28
C SER A 164 -1.09 4.21 -12.19
N ARG A 165 0.10 4.19 -11.59
CA ARG A 165 0.99 3.01 -11.50
C ARG A 165 1.03 2.40 -10.11
N ILE A 166 0.42 3.04 -9.13
CA ILE A 166 0.50 2.65 -7.73
C ILE A 166 -0.88 2.61 -7.09
N TYR A 167 -1.03 1.70 -6.14
CA TYR A 167 -2.16 1.69 -5.23
C TYR A 167 -1.65 2.08 -3.84
N SER A 168 -2.44 2.83 -3.11
CA SER A 168 -2.15 3.20 -1.74
C SER A 168 -3.45 3.28 -0.95
N ASP A 169 -3.47 2.60 0.21
CA ASP A 169 -4.60 2.62 1.14
C ASP A 169 -4.93 4.03 1.63
N ILE A 170 -3.94 4.90 1.86
CA ILE A 170 -4.19 6.30 2.23
C ILE A 170 -4.79 7.12 1.09
N ASN A 171 -4.43 6.84 -0.16
CA ASN A 171 -5.03 7.50 -1.31
C ASN A 171 -6.49 7.05 -1.48
N GLU A 172 -6.76 5.74 -1.39
CA GLU A 172 -8.12 5.22 -1.42
C GLU A 172 -8.97 5.83 -0.31
N PHE A 173 -8.45 5.85 0.92
CA PHE A 173 -9.11 6.52 2.06
C PHE A 173 -9.42 7.99 1.77
N SER A 174 -8.44 8.74 1.28
CA SER A 174 -8.59 10.16 0.92
C SER A 174 -9.55 10.40 -0.25
N GLN A 175 -9.71 9.44 -1.15
CA GLN A 175 -10.71 9.51 -2.23
C GLN A 175 -12.12 9.29 -1.68
N LEU A 176 -12.31 8.30 -0.79
CA LEU A 176 -13.59 8.01 -0.15
C LEU A 176 -14.06 9.17 0.74
N LEU A 177 -13.14 9.91 1.37
CA LEU A 177 -13.44 11.13 2.11
C LEU A 177 -14.05 12.23 1.24
N ARG A 178 -13.55 12.39 0.01
CA ARG A 178 -14.01 13.44 -0.94
C ARG A 178 -15.34 13.10 -1.62
N GLN A 179 -15.77 11.85 -1.55
CA GLN A 179 -17.05 11.41 -2.11
C GLN A 179 -18.19 11.66 -1.11
N ALA A 180 -19.42 11.66 -1.62
CA ALA A 180 -20.60 11.67 -0.78
C ALA A 180 -20.55 10.50 0.22
N PRO A 181 -20.91 10.73 1.50
CA PRO A 181 -20.90 9.67 2.49
C PRO A 181 -21.96 8.64 2.16
N THR A 182 -21.54 7.38 2.01
CA THR A 182 -22.41 6.22 1.90
C THR A 182 -21.98 5.19 2.93
N ILE A 183 -22.91 4.30 3.31
CA ILE A 183 -22.60 3.17 4.19
C ILE A 183 -21.41 2.37 3.64
N GLU A 184 -21.38 2.11 2.34
CA GLU A 184 -20.30 1.36 1.68
C GLU A 184 -18.96 2.08 1.78
N ASN A 185 -18.90 3.36 1.40
CA ASN A 185 -17.67 4.15 1.42
C ASN A 185 -17.09 4.24 2.83
N ARG A 186 -17.94 4.51 3.83
CA ARG A 186 -17.51 4.64 5.22
C ARG A 186 -17.06 3.30 5.80
N ARG A 187 -17.76 2.20 5.50
CA ARG A 187 -17.28 0.85 5.86
C ARG A 187 -15.93 0.54 5.23
N ARG A 188 -15.72 0.92 3.98
CA ARG A 188 -14.44 0.69 3.29
C ARG A 188 -13.31 1.46 3.95
N MET A 189 -13.53 2.73 4.32
CA MET A 189 -12.54 3.51 5.08
C MET A 189 -12.13 2.83 6.39
N LEU A 190 -13.10 2.36 7.18
CA LEU A 190 -12.84 1.64 8.43
C LEU A 190 -12.07 0.33 8.22
N LEU A 191 -12.22 -0.31 7.05
CA LEU A 191 -11.44 -1.50 6.69
C LEU A 191 -10.03 -1.18 6.20
N LEU A 192 -9.79 0.01 5.65
CA LEU A 192 -8.45 0.45 5.27
C LEU A 192 -7.62 0.83 6.50
N TYR A 193 -8.26 1.42 7.51
CA TYR A 193 -7.62 1.84 8.75
C TYR A 193 -7.26 0.65 9.67
N GLN A 194 -6.11 0.02 9.46
CA GLN A 194 -5.62 -1.11 10.26
C GLN A 194 -4.76 -0.70 11.47
N GLY A 195 -4.69 0.60 11.76
CA GLY A 195 -3.87 1.20 12.81
C GLY A 195 -3.33 2.55 12.36
N ARG A 196 -2.53 3.19 13.21
CA ARG A 196 -2.00 4.54 12.95
C ARG A 196 -1.24 4.62 11.64
N LEU A 197 -1.29 5.80 11.02
CA LEU A 197 -0.56 6.10 9.80
C LEU A 197 0.95 5.89 10.01
N PHE A 198 1.56 5.07 9.15
CA PHE A 198 2.97 4.68 9.19
C PHE A 198 3.42 4.18 10.57
N GLN A 199 2.57 3.43 11.26
CA GLN A 199 2.84 2.91 12.61
C GLN A 199 4.26 2.29 12.71
N ASN A 200 4.97 2.65 13.78
CA ASN A 200 6.37 2.31 14.07
C ASN A 200 7.44 3.11 13.31
N GLU A 201 7.07 3.99 12.38
CA GLU A 201 8.01 4.95 11.81
C GLU A 201 8.08 6.21 12.68
N THR A 202 9.23 6.90 12.66
CA THR A 202 9.52 8.05 13.53
C THR A 202 9.83 9.30 12.71
N PHE A 203 8.99 9.63 11.73
CA PHE A 203 9.21 10.81 10.89
C PHE A 203 8.82 12.08 11.65
N GLU A 204 9.64 13.13 11.58
CA GLU A 204 9.46 14.34 12.41
C GLU A 204 8.13 15.08 12.13
N TRP A 205 7.62 14.97 10.90
CA TRP A 205 6.38 15.63 10.45
C TRP A 205 5.13 14.76 10.61
N LEU A 206 5.26 13.52 11.08
CA LEU A 206 4.20 12.50 11.03
C LEU A 206 3.01 12.80 11.93
N SER A 207 3.25 13.37 13.12
CA SER A 207 2.22 13.51 14.18
C SER A 207 0.97 14.26 13.71
N SER A 208 1.15 15.33 12.92
CA SER A 208 0.03 16.09 12.35
C SER A 208 -0.82 15.26 11.37
N GLN A 209 -0.18 14.36 10.63
CA GLN A 209 -0.84 13.52 9.63
C GLN A 209 -1.53 12.33 10.31
N GLU A 210 -0.91 11.73 11.34
CA GLU A 210 -1.57 10.71 12.18
C GLU A 210 -2.85 11.25 12.79
N ALA A 211 -2.78 12.40 13.47
CA ALA A 211 -3.95 13.01 14.10
C ALA A 211 -5.06 13.33 13.09
N TYR A 212 -4.71 13.78 11.89
CA TYR A 212 -5.67 14.00 10.82
C TYR A 212 -6.43 12.71 10.45
N PHE A 213 -5.72 11.63 10.13
CA PHE A 213 -6.38 10.38 9.75
C PHE A 213 -7.09 9.68 10.91
N ASP A 214 -6.60 9.81 12.15
CA ASP A 214 -7.29 9.36 13.35
C ASP A 214 -8.66 10.04 13.49
N MET A 215 -8.72 11.38 13.32
CA MET A 215 -9.98 12.12 13.38
C MET A 215 -10.93 11.70 12.25
N GLU A 216 -10.45 11.63 11.02
CA GLU A 216 -11.27 11.24 9.87
C GLU A 216 -11.81 9.80 9.98
N TYR A 217 -11.04 8.90 10.60
CA TYR A 217 -11.49 7.55 10.93
C TYR A 217 -12.64 7.57 11.95
N LEU A 218 -12.49 8.32 13.04
CA LEU A 218 -13.53 8.45 14.07
C LEU A 218 -14.80 9.08 13.52
N GLU A 219 -14.69 10.16 12.74
CA GLU A 219 -15.84 10.81 12.11
C GLU A 219 -16.57 9.87 11.14
N ALA A 220 -15.82 9.11 10.34
CA ALA A 220 -16.40 8.12 9.44
C ALA A 220 -17.14 7.01 10.18
N ALA A 221 -16.60 6.57 11.32
CA ALA A 221 -17.17 5.52 12.14
C ALA A 221 -18.43 5.99 12.88
N GLU A 222 -18.40 7.20 13.45
CA GLU A 222 -19.56 7.83 14.06
C GLU A 222 -20.69 8.05 13.07
N TRP A 223 -20.37 8.56 11.87
CA TRP A 223 -21.35 8.73 10.80
C TRP A 223 -22.02 7.40 10.47
N LEU A 224 -21.24 6.33 10.33
CA LEU A 224 -21.75 5.00 10.00
C LEU A 224 -22.67 4.45 11.11
N ILE A 225 -22.32 4.69 12.38
CA ILE A 225 -23.18 4.32 13.52
C ILE A 225 -24.52 5.06 13.48
N ARG A 226 -24.51 6.37 13.20
CA ARG A 226 -25.74 7.18 13.08
C ARG A 226 -26.61 6.67 11.93
N GLU A 227 -25.99 6.37 10.79
CA GLU A 227 -26.70 5.90 9.59
C GLU A 227 -27.29 4.49 9.75
N TYR A 228 -26.63 3.61 10.50
CA TYR A 228 -27.23 2.31 10.83
C TYR A 228 -28.39 2.44 11.81
N LYS A 229 -28.29 3.37 12.78
CA LYS A 229 -29.38 3.63 13.73
C LYS A 229 -30.61 4.23 13.04
N SER A 230 -30.44 5.17 12.10
CA SER A 230 -31.56 5.76 11.35
C SER A 230 -32.33 4.72 10.52
N HIS A 231 -31.63 3.68 10.05
CA HIS A 231 -32.23 2.54 9.34
C HIS A 231 -32.68 1.38 10.25
N ASN A 232 -32.71 1.56 11.58
CA ASN A 232 -33.05 0.51 12.57
C ASN A 232 -32.15 -0.75 12.54
N LEU A 233 -30.94 -0.64 12.00
CA LEU A 233 -29.95 -1.72 11.93
C LEU A 233 -29.04 -1.73 13.17
N ILE A 234 -29.65 -1.89 14.35
CA ILE A 234 -28.99 -1.73 15.65
C ILE A 234 -27.81 -2.69 15.85
N GLN A 235 -27.93 -3.93 15.38
CA GLN A 235 -26.85 -4.93 15.48
C GLN A 235 -25.62 -4.54 14.65
N GLU A 236 -25.78 -3.87 13.51
CA GLU A 236 -24.64 -3.39 12.72
C GLU A 236 -23.98 -2.20 13.42
N ALA A 237 -24.77 -1.26 13.96
CA ALA A 237 -24.26 -0.13 14.72
C ALA A 237 -23.42 -0.57 15.94
N GLN A 238 -23.89 -1.56 16.69
CA GLN A 238 -23.18 -2.09 17.86
C GLN A 238 -21.76 -2.60 17.55
N LYS A 239 -21.56 -3.22 16.38
CA LYS A 239 -20.23 -3.71 15.96
C LYS A 239 -19.21 -2.59 15.86
N TYR A 240 -19.63 -1.42 15.39
CA TYR A 240 -18.77 -0.26 15.23
C TYR A 240 -18.62 0.55 16.52
N ILE A 241 -19.64 0.53 17.39
CA ILE A 241 -19.53 1.11 18.74
C ILE A 241 -18.42 0.39 19.54
N SER A 242 -18.47 -0.94 19.63
CA SER A 242 -17.41 -1.69 20.33
C SER A 242 -16.03 -1.46 19.71
N LEU A 243 -15.94 -1.26 18.38
CA LEU A 243 -14.68 -0.98 17.71
C LEU A 243 -14.04 0.36 18.11
N ILE A 244 -14.84 1.38 18.41
CA ILE A 244 -14.35 2.73 18.76
C ILE A 244 -14.15 2.89 20.28
N PHE A 245 -14.97 2.24 21.09
CA PHE A 245 -15.02 2.47 22.55
C PHE A 245 -14.34 1.37 23.40
N GLU A 246 -13.80 0.30 22.81
CA GLU A 246 -13.05 -0.75 23.52
C GLU A 246 -11.53 -0.71 23.28
N GLU A 247 -10.95 0.43 22.85
CA GLU A 247 -9.50 0.68 22.89
C GLU A 247 -9.01 1.19 24.27
#